data_AF-A0A1C5A8F7-F1
#
_entry.id   AF-A0A1C5A8F7-F1
#
_cell.length_a   1.000
_cell.length_b   1.000
_cell.length_c   1.000
_cell.angle_alpha   90.00
_cell.angle_beta   90.00
_cell.angle_gamma   90.00
#
_symmetry.space_group_name_H-M   'P 1'
#
loop_
_entity.id
_entity.type
_entity.pdbx_description
1 polymer ?
#
loop_
_entity_poly.entity_id
_entity_poly.type
_entity_poly.pdbx_seq_one_letter_code
_entity_poly.pdbx_strand_id
1 'polypeptide(L)'
;MTRVLRQRYTKLLRWYPAADRTDRGVEIVDTYMDLATAGQRWPHLADVADLAAGGLRQRLRARNAVGLADALPLAGTIALVAGTVLATMGLILTEVFPDPGQYDVGAPMLGPFHTLGALAWITWLLVLPAGAAGYGRWAVAIATAVTIGVAVAVAVVPSTELTSLHQPNLFVLVPQLALGLVALAVPRRHSYRVTAVITAFVLATGVATVLIGPRYDVRYEAILGALLFLALIVTGAVLTARRDRRAWWPAILLLGPVLLLGPRFGLAAVQALPAWDSRRGAVAWAAMSLLVAVASLLIAVSWQARRGRHRDGLA
;
A
#
# COMPACT_ATOMS: atom_id res chain seq x y z
N MET A 1 5.48 8.11 -39.76
CA MET A 1 5.00 8.34 -38.37
C MET A 1 5.28 7.16 -37.42
N THR A 2 5.30 5.91 -37.91
CA THR A 2 5.57 4.68 -37.14
C THR A 2 6.95 4.61 -36.45
N ARG A 3 7.98 5.28 -36.99
CA ARG A 3 9.34 5.31 -36.38
C ARG A 3 9.39 5.92 -34.98
N VAL A 4 8.64 6.98 -34.71
CA VAL A 4 8.67 7.67 -33.40
C VAL A 4 8.02 6.81 -32.32
N LEU A 5 6.89 6.16 -32.63
CA LEU A 5 6.21 5.24 -31.71
C LEU A 5 7.09 4.02 -31.41
N ARG A 6 7.67 3.40 -32.45
CA ARG A 6 8.62 2.29 -32.30
C ARG A 6 9.78 2.66 -31.37
N GLN A 7 10.39 3.82 -31.55
CA GLN A 7 11.49 4.29 -30.70
C GLN A 7 11.06 4.50 -29.23
N ARG A 8 9.81 4.91 -28.99
CA ARG A 8 9.25 5.02 -27.63
C ARG A 8 9.06 3.65 -26.98
N TYR A 9 8.53 2.67 -27.70
CA TYR A 9 8.46 1.28 -27.22
C TYR A 9 9.86 0.70 -26.96
N THR A 10 10.83 0.94 -27.82
CA THR A 10 12.22 0.52 -27.59
C THR A 10 12.83 1.17 -26.34
N LYS A 11 12.50 2.44 -26.04
CA LYS A 11 12.93 3.07 -24.77
C LYS A 11 12.29 2.40 -23.56
N LEU A 12 11.04 1.96 -23.66
CA LEU A 12 10.35 1.24 -22.58
C LEU A 12 10.97 -0.14 -22.31
N LEU A 13 11.59 -0.78 -23.31
CA LEU A 13 12.32 -2.02 -23.08
C LEU A 13 13.46 -1.91 -22.06
N ARG A 14 13.91 -0.71 -21.66
CA ARG A 14 14.90 -0.53 -20.57
C ARG A 14 14.50 -1.25 -19.27
N TRP A 15 13.21 -1.50 -19.06
CA TRP A 15 12.71 -2.31 -17.95
C TRP A 15 13.13 -3.79 -18.02
N TYR A 16 13.46 -4.33 -19.20
CA TYR A 16 13.97 -5.69 -19.37
C TYR A 16 15.48 -5.79 -19.09
N PRO A 17 15.97 -6.98 -18.67
CA PRO A 17 17.41 -7.27 -18.61
C PRO A 17 18.11 -7.05 -19.95
N ALA A 18 19.43 -6.83 -19.93
CA ALA A 18 20.18 -6.58 -21.16
C ALA A 18 20.14 -7.75 -22.15
N ALA A 19 20.28 -9.00 -21.67
CA ALA A 19 20.22 -10.21 -22.49
C ALA A 19 18.86 -10.33 -23.20
N ASP A 20 17.74 -10.27 -22.45
CA ASP A 20 16.39 -10.39 -23.03
C ASP A 20 16.06 -9.29 -24.06
N ARG A 21 16.60 -8.07 -23.87
CA ARG A 21 16.43 -6.99 -24.84
C ARG A 21 17.10 -7.28 -26.17
N THR A 22 18.27 -7.91 -26.15
CA THR A 22 19.01 -8.28 -27.35
C THR A 22 18.32 -9.44 -28.07
N ASP A 23 17.86 -10.43 -27.30
CA ASP A 23 17.31 -11.67 -27.87
C ASP A 23 15.87 -11.51 -28.37
N ARG A 24 15.02 -10.80 -27.62
CA ARG A 24 13.57 -10.71 -27.87
C ARG A 24 13.03 -9.30 -28.02
N GLY A 25 13.88 -8.27 -27.90
CA GLY A 25 13.43 -6.87 -27.91
C GLY A 25 12.72 -6.47 -29.20
N VAL A 26 13.17 -6.98 -30.35
CA VAL A 26 12.53 -6.72 -31.65
C VAL A 26 11.13 -7.33 -31.70
N GLU A 27 11.01 -8.61 -31.36
CA GLU A 27 9.74 -9.35 -31.31
C GLU A 27 8.71 -8.67 -30.38
N ILE A 28 9.13 -8.28 -29.18
CA ILE A 28 8.26 -7.59 -28.22
C ILE A 28 7.77 -6.26 -28.81
N VAL A 29 8.67 -5.44 -29.38
CA VAL A 29 8.29 -4.15 -29.95
C VAL A 29 7.38 -4.31 -31.16
N ASP A 30 7.65 -5.29 -32.04
CA ASP A 30 6.80 -5.56 -33.19
C ASP A 30 5.39 -5.99 -32.75
N THR A 31 5.26 -6.81 -31.71
CA THR A 31 3.96 -7.19 -31.13
C THR A 31 3.13 -5.97 -30.71
N TYR A 32 3.71 -4.99 -30.03
CA TYR A 32 2.98 -3.76 -29.65
C TYR A 32 2.76 -2.80 -30.83
N MET A 33 3.60 -2.85 -31.86
CA MET A 33 3.38 -2.08 -33.09
C MET A 33 2.21 -2.64 -33.90
N ASP A 34 2.01 -3.96 -33.88
CA ASP A 34 0.88 -4.64 -34.54
C ASP A 34 -0.46 -4.32 -33.84
N LEU A 35 -0.43 -4.08 -32.52
CA LEU A 35 -1.60 -3.66 -31.74
C LEU A 35 -1.87 -2.14 -31.81
N ALA A 36 -0.94 -1.34 -32.34
CA ALA A 36 -1.06 0.11 -32.35
C ALA A 36 -2.13 0.59 -33.35
N THR A 37 -2.95 1.55 -32.93
CA THR A 37 -3.99 2.11 -33.81
C THR A 37 -3.37 3.02 -34.88
N ALA A 38 -3.97 3.06 -36.08
CA ALA A 38 -3.52 3.94 -37.16
C ALA A 38 -3.42 5.41 -36.70
N GLY A 39 -2.24 6.01 -36.87
CA GLY A 39 -1.97 7.40 -36.46
C GLY A 39 -1.53 7.58 -34.99
N GLN A 40 -1.44 6.51 -34.19
CA GLN A 40 -0.98 6.58 -32.80
C GLN A 40 0.46 7.11 -32.72
N ARG A 41 0.65 8.16 -31.90
CA ARG A 41 1.96 8.79 -31.70
C ARG A 41 2.62 8.38 -30.39
N TRP A 42 1.83 8.08 -29.36
CA TRP A 42 2.30 7.72 -28.02
C TRP A 42 1.78 6.32 -27.62
N PRO A 43 2.59 5.51 -26.93
CA PRO A 43 2.12 4.26 -26.32
C PRO A 43 0.93 4.52 -25.40
N HIS A 44 -0.04 3.60 -25.32
CA HIS A 44 -1.08 3.74 -24.31
C HIS A 44 -0.48 3.50 -22.92
N LEU A 45 -1.08 4.11 -21.90
CA LEU A 45 -0.66 3.90 -20.50
C LEU A 45 -0.75 2.42 -20.11
N ALA A 46 -1.71 1.68 -20.67
CA ALA A 46 -1.84 0.24 -20.47
C ALA A 46 -0.61 -0.51 -21.00
N ASP A 47 -0.15 -0.18 -22.21
CA ASP A 47 1.02 -0.81 -22.84
C ASP A 47 2.31 -0.49 -22.07
N VAL A 48 2.44 0.76 -21.58
CA VAL A 48 3.55 1.19 -20.73
C VAL A 48 3.58 0.38 -19.44
N ALA A 49 2.44 0.22 -18.77
CA ALA A 49 2.33 -0.53 -17.53
C ALA A 49 2.62 -2.02 -17.74
N ASP A 50 2.12 -2.59 -18.84
CA ASP A 50 2.33 -4.00 -19.20
C ASP A 50 3.81 -4.30 -19.49
N LEU A 51 4.47 -3.46 -20.31
CA LEU A 51 5.91 -3.57 -20.59
C LEU A 51 6.78 -3.40 -19.34
N ALA A 52 6.45 -2.41 -18.50
CA ALA A 52 7.18 -2.19 -17.25
C ALA A 52 7.01 -3.38 -16.29
N ALA A 53 5.79 -3.91 -16.16
CA ALA A 53 5.50 -5.08 -15.34
C ALA A 53 6.22 -6.34 -15.86
N GLY A 54 6.17 -6.59 -17.18
CA GLY A 54 6.87 -7.70 -17.84
C GLY A 54 8.38 -7.64 -17.64
N GLY A 55 8.99 -6.47 -17.89
CA GLY A 55 10.42 -6.25 -17.72
C GLY A 55 10.88 -6.40 -16.27
N LEU A 56 10.13 -5.84 -15.32
CA LEU A 56 10.40 -6.01 -13.89
C LEU A 56 10.32 -7.48 -13.47
N ARG A 57 9.32 -8.23 -13.94
CA ARG A 57 9.17 -9.65 -13.65
C ARG A 57 10.36 -10.46 -14.18
N GLN A 58 10.84 -10.14 -15.38
CA GLN A 58 12.02 -10.77 -15.96
C GLN A 58 13.29 -10.44 -15.18
N ARG A 59 13.44 -9.20 -14.70
CA ARG A 59 14.55 -8.81 -13.80
C ARG A 59 14.52 -9.54 -12.46
N LEU A 60 13.33 -9.71 -11.87
CA LEU A 60 13.17 -10.48 -10.64
C LEU A 60 13.51 -11.95 -10.87
N ARG A 61 13.10 -12.52 -12.00
CA ARG A 61 13.45 -13.89 -12.40
C ARG A 61 14.96 -14.07 -12.57
N ALA A 62 15.63 -13.15 -13.25
CA ALA A 62 17.09 -13.15 -13.39
C ALA A 62 17.83 -13.04 -12.04
N ARG A 63 17.17 -12.55 -10.99
CA ARG A 63 17.70 -12.46 -9.62
C ARG A 63 17.21 -13.59 -8.70
N ASN A 64 16.53 -14.61 -9.23
CA ASN A 64 15.89 -15.69 -8.46
C ASN A 64 14.87 -15.20 -7.41
N ALA A 65 14.32 -13.99 -7.61
CA ALA A 65 13.34 -13.34 -6.74
C ALA A 65 11.89 -13.51 -7.24
N VAL A 66 11.59 -14.60 -7.97
CA VAL A 66 10.24 -14.86 -8.53
C VAL A 66 9.18 -14.92 -7.44
N GLY A 67 9.55 -15.41 -6.25
CA GLY A 67 8.65 -15.47 -5.09
C GLY A 67 8.08 -14.12 -4.66
N LEU A 68 8.74 -13.00 -5.01
CA LEU A 68 8.23 -11.65 -4.75
C LEU A 68 7.00 -11.35 -5.62
N ALA A 69 7.07 -11.66 -6.92
CA ALA A 69 5.96 -11.44 -7.84
C ALA A 69 4.75 -12.34 -7.49
N ASP A 70 5.03 -13.55 -7.01
CA ASP A 70 4.00 -14.50 -6.58
C ASP A 70 3.38 -14.16 -5.22
N ALA A 71 4.12 -13.43 -4.38
CA ALA A 71 3.66 -12.94 -3.08
C ALA A 71 2.85 -11.63 -3.17
N LEU A 72 3.03 -10.86 -4.24
CA LEU A 72 2.41 -9.56 -4.42
C LEU A 72 0.87 -9.58 -4.30
N PRO A 73 0.14 -10.57 -4.88
CA PRO A 73 -1.31 -10.59 -4.75
C PRO A 73 -1.77 -10.90 -3.32
N LEU A 74 -1.04 -11.73 -2.59
CA LEU A 74 -1.31 -12.00 -1.18
C LEU A 74 -1.03 -10.76 -0.32
N ALA A 75 0.10 -10.08 -0.55
CA ALA A 75 0.42 -8.82 0.10
C ALA A 75 -0.65 -7.76 -0.16
N GLY A 76 -1.13 -7.68 -1.40
CA GLY A 76 -2.23 -6.80 -1.80
C GLY A 76 -3.53 -7.10 -1.06
N THR A 77 -3.92 -8.37 -0.95
CA THR A 77 -5.09 -8.76 -0.15
C THR A 77 -4.94 -8.36 1.30
N ILE A 78 -3.80 -8.66 1.93
CA ILE A 78 -3.55 -8.28 3.33
C ILE A 78 -3.58 -6.75 3.49
N ALA A 79 -2.97 -6.01 2.56
CA ALA A 79 -2.97 -4.56 2.57
C ALA A 79 -4.38 -3.96 2.44
N LEU A 80 -5.23 -4.58 1.60
CA LEU A 80 -6.63 -4.20 1.48
C LEU A 80 -7.36 -4.38 2.81
N VAL A 81 -7.23 -5.55 3.46
CA VAL A 81 -7.85 -5.80 4.79
C VAL A 81 -7.36 -4.77 5.80
N ALA A 82 -6.04 -4.62 5.91
CA ALA A 82 -5.40 -3.70 6.83
C ALA A 82 -5.88 -2.26 6.62
N GLY A 83 -5.93 -1.81 5.37
CA GLY A 83 -6.40 -0.49 5.00
C GLY A 83 -7.88 -0.30 5.34
N THR A 84 -8.72 -1.31 5.13
CA THR A 84 -10.15 -1.22 5.46
C THR A 84 -10.35 -1.15 6.97
N VAL A 85 -9.65 -1.97 7.75
CA VAL A 85 -9.69 -1.90 9.23
C VAL A 85 -9.23 -0.51 9.69
N LEU A 86 -8.11 -0.01 9.15
CA LEU A 86 -7.58 1.32 9.48
C LEU A 86 -8.58 2.43 9.13
N ALA A 87 -9.26 2.35 7.99
CA ALA A 87 -10.28 3.31 7.59
C ALA A 87 -11.52 3.27 8.48
N THR A 88 -12.02 2.07 8.81
CA THR A 88 -13.15 1.90 9.74
C THR A 88 -12.82 2.47 11.11
N MET A 89 -11.63 2.17 11.63
CA MET A 89 -11.16 2.67 12.92
C MET A 89 -11.01 4.19 12.90
N GLY A 90 -10.36 4.75 11.87
CA GLY A 90 -10.24 6.19 11.70
C GLY A 90 -11.59 6.88 11.75
N LEU A 91 -12.54 6.43 10.94
CA LEU A 91 -13.89 7.00 10.89
C LEU A 91 -14.62 6.91 12.25
N ILE A 92 -14.60 5.75 12.90
CA ILE A 92 -15.30 5.57 14.19
C ILE A 92 -14.66 6.45 15.26
N LEU A 93 -13.34 6.42 15.39
CA LEU A 93 -12.65 7.06 16.50
C LEU A 93 -12.52 8.57 16.36
N THR A 94 -12.46 9.11 15.14
CA THR A 94 -12.34 10.57 14.96
C THR A 94 -13.68 11.25 14.69
N GLU A 95 -14.66 10.54 14.12
CA GLU A 95 -15.93 11.16 13.72
C GLU A 95 -17.13 10.72 14.57
N VAL A 96 -17.18 9.46 15.01
CA VAL A 96 -18.35 8.92 15.74
C VAL A 96 -18.16 9.04 17.26
N PHE A 97 -16.97 8.71 17.77
CA PHE A 97 -16.63 8.78 19.19
C PHE A 97 -15.33 9.55 19.39
N PRO A 98 -15.32 10.86 19.08
CA PRO A 98 -14.11 11.66 19.26
C PRO A 98 -13.75 11.79 20.74
N ASP A 99 -12.45 11.89 21.03
CA ASP A 99 -12.00 12.10 22.40
C ASP A 99 -12.54 13.46 22.91
N PRO A 100 -13.05 13.56 24.16
CA PRO A 100 -13.70 14.77 24.67
C PRO A 100 -12.86 16.06 24.69
N GLY A 101 -11.54 15.97 24.43
CA GLY A 101 -10.64 17.11 24.31
C GLY A 101 -9.99 17.25 22.92
N GLN A 102 -10.43 16.47 21.94
CA GLN A 102 -9.84 16.47 20.60
C GLN A 102 -10.27 17.70 19.77
N TYR A 103 -11.47 18.21 20.01
CA TYR A 103 -12.05 19.33 19.27
C TYR A 103 -12.50 20.43 20.22
N ASP A 104 -12.23 21.68 19.85
CA ASP A 104 -12.75 22.83 20.57
C ASP A 104 -14.27 22.91 20.46
N VAL A 105 -14.91 23.48 21.49
CA VAL A 105 -16.36 23.70 21.49
C VAL A 105 -16.73 24.62 20.32
N GLY A 106 -17.59 24.14 19.41
CA GLY A 106 -18.01 24.89 18.23
C GLY A 106 -17.00 24.86 17.07
N ALA A 107 -16.05 23.93 17.07
CA ALA A 107 -15.13 23.73 15.96
C ALA A 107 -15.90 23.57 14.62
N PRO A 108 -15.37 24.15 13.53
CA PRO A 108 -16.02 24.07 12.21
C PRO A 108 -16.13 22.61 11.76
N MET A 109 -17.26 22.27 11.14
CA MET A 109 -17.55 20.94 10.62
C MET A 109 -17.75 20.97 9.11
N LEU A 110 -17.33 19.90 8.43
CA LEU A 110 -17.69 19.61 7.05
C LEU A 110 -18.92 18.71 7.03
N GLY A 111 -20.12 19.32 7.03
CA GLY A 111 -21.36 18.58 7.19
C GLY A 111 -21.39 17.84 8.54
N PRO A 112 -21.53 16.50 8.59
CA PRO A 112 -21.50 15.75 9.84
C PRO A 112 -20.07 15.40 10.33
N PHE A 113 -19.01 15.81 9.61
CA PHE A 113 -17.64 15.39 9.91
C PHE A 113 -16.79 16.54 10.46
N HIS A 114 -15.94 16.23 11.44
CA HIS A 114 -14.98 17.14 12.04
C HIS A 114 -13.69 17.26 11.21
N THR A 115 -13.36 16.25 10.40
CA THR A 115 -12.11 16.23 9.62
C THR A 115 -12.32 15.92 8.13
N LEU A 116 -11.37 16.38 7.30
CA LEU A 116 -11.28 15.97 5.89
C LEU A 116 -10.89 14.49 5.73
N GLY A 117 -10.34 13.86 6.77
CA GLY A 117 -9.96 12.44 6.78
C GLY A 117 -11.15 11.52 6.54
N ALA A 118 -12.35 11.92 6.99
CA ALA A 118 -13.60 11.20 6.77
C ALA A 118 -13.83 10.85 5.30
N LEU A 119 -13.53 11.77 4.38
CA LEU A 119 -13.70 11.55 2.94
C LEU A 119 -12.76 10.45 2.43
N ALA A 120 -11.51 10.44 2.88
CA ALA A 120 -10.54 9.43 2.51
C ALA A 120 -10.94 8.05 3.05
N TRP A 121 -11.40 7.96 4.30
CA TRP A 121 -11.84 6.71 4.90
C TRP A 121 -13.12 6.17 4.26
N ILE A 122 -14.13 7.00 4.05
CA ILE A 122 -15.38 6.59 3.38
C ILE A 122 -15.08 6.08 1.98
N THR A 123 -14.27 6.81 1.20
CA THR A 123 -13.87 6.39 -0.15
C THR A 123 -13.15 5.05 -0.12
N TRP A 124 -12.28 4.82 0.87
CA TRP A 124 -11.62 3.54 1.05
C TRP A 124 -12.59 2.41 1.39
N LEU A 125 -13.58 2.65 2.25
CA LEU A 125 -14.59 1.64 2.61
C LEU A 125 -15.48 1.27 1.42
N LEU A 126 -15.71 2.21 0.48
CA LEU A 126 -16.44 1.95 -0.77
C LEU A 126 -15.71 0.99 -1.72
N VAL A 127 -14.42 0.71 -1.51
CA VAL A 127 -13.67 -0.29 -2.29
C VAL A 127 -14.29 -1.69 -2.16
N LEU A 128 -14.77 -2.07 -0.96
CA LEU A 128 -15.38 -3.38 -0.72
C LEU A 128 -16.68 -3.61 -1.51
N PRO A 129 -17.72 -2.74 -1.40
CA PRO A 129 -18.93 -2.91 -2.20
C PRO A 129 -18.68 -2.73 -3.70
N ALA A 130 -17.78 -1.83 -4.12
CA ALA A 130 -17.41 -1.68 -5.52
C ALA A 130 -16.75 -2.95 -6.10
N GLY A 131 -15.91 -3.61 -5.30
CA GLY A 131 -15.30 -4.89 -5.65
C GLY A 131 -16.28 -6.07 -5.62
N ALA A 132 -17.22 -6.07 -4.68
CA ALA A 132 -18.27 -7.09 -4.55
C ALA A 132 -19.33 -7.00 -5.65
N ALA A 133 -19.65 -5.80 -6.15
CA ALA A 133 -20.57 -5.56 -7.26
C ALA A 133 -20.09 -6.12 -8.61
N GLY A 134 -18.93 -6.78 -8.66
CA GLY A 134 -18.54 -7.61 -9.80
C GLY A 134 -17.97 -6.84 -10.99
N TYR A 135 -17.72 -5.54 -10.88
CA TYR A 135 -17.20 -4.72 -11.98
C TYR A 135 -15.75 -5.05 -12.42
N GLY A 136 -15.14 -6.13 -11.91
CA GLY A 136 -13.82 -6.62 -12.34
C GLY A 136 -12.67 -5.63 -12.16
N ARG A 137 -12.89 -4.54 -11.41
CA ARG A 137 -12.05 -3.35 -11.37
C ARG A 137 -11.65 -2.99 -9.94
N TRP A 138 -11.30 -3.98 -9.11
CA TRP A 138 -10.68 -3.76 -7.79
C TRP A 138 -9.53 -2.74 -7.89
N ALA A 139 -8.67 -2.87 -8.90
CA ALA A 139 -7.59 -1.94 -9.15
C ALA A 139 -8.06 -0.49 -9.38
N VAL A 140 -9.20 -0.27 -10.04
CA VAL A 140 -9.75 1.08 -10.25
C VAL A 140 -10.34 1.62 -8.96
N ALA A 141 -11.13 0.82 -8.23
CA ALA A 141 -11.70 1.25 -6.95
C ALA A 141 -10.59 1.61 -5.95
N ILE A 142 -9.56 0.77 -5.85
CA ILE A 142 -8.38 1.00 -5.01
C ILE A 142 -7.61 2.23 -5.50
N ALA A 143 -7.36 2.37 -6.80
CA ALA A 143 -6.67 3.54 -7.35
C ALA A 143 -7.44 4.84 -7.08
N THR A 144 -8.77 4.83 -7.20
CA THR A 144 -9.63 5.97 -6.87
C THR A 144 -9.52 6.31 -5.40
N ALA A 145 -9.59 5.31 -4.51
CA ALA A 145 -9.45 5.53 -3.07
C ALA A 145 -8.07 6.07 -2.69
N VAL A 146 -6.99 5.54 -3.27
CA VAL A 146 -5.63 6.06 -3.11
C VAL A 146 -5.54 7.49 -3.61
N THR A 147 -6.07 7.78 -4.80
CA THR A 147 -6.00 9.12 -5.40
C THR A 147 -6.74 10.15 -4.55
N ILE A 148 -7.94 9.84 -4.07
CA ILE A 148 -8.69 10.71 -3.17
C ILE A 148 -7.95 10.86 -1.84
N GLY A 149 -7.40 9.78 -1.27
CA GLY A 149 -6.57 9.85 -0.06
C GLY A 149 -5.35 10.75 -0.22
N VAL A 150 -4.66 10.69 -1.37
CA VAL A 150 -3.52 11.57 -1.69
C VAL A 150 -4.00 13.00 -1.82
N ALA A 151 -5.10 13.25 -2.55
CA ALA A 151 -5.66 14.57 -2.70
C ALA A 151 -6.04 15.19 -1.35
N VAL A 152 -6.66 14.41 -0.46
CA VAL A 152 -6.95 14.82 0.93
C VAL A 152 -5.65 15.12 1.67
N ALA A 153 -4.67 14.20 1.67
CA ALA A 153 -3.41 14.41 2.38
C ALA A 153 -2.65 15.66 1.91
N VAL A 154 -2.67 15.95 0.61
CA VAL A 154 -2.07 17.16 0.03
C VAL A 154 -2.89 18.40 0.39
N ALA A 155 -4.22 18.32 0.33
CA ALA A 155 -5.12 19.42 0.66
C ALA A 155 -5.10 19.79 2.14
N VAL A 156 -4.81 18.84 3.04
CA VAL A 156 -4.78 19.05 4.50
C VAL A 156 -3.81 20.15 4.90
N VAL A 157 -2.64 20.25 4.28
CA VAL A 157 -1.66 21.28 4.62
C VAL A 157 -2.19 22.69 4.36
N PRO A 158 -2.58 23.07 3.12
CA PRO A 158 -3.13 24.39 2.83
C PRO A 158 -4.53 24.61 3.42
N SER A 159 -5.37 23.58 3.56
CA SER A 159 -6.73 23.76 4.07
C SER A 159 -6.75 24.23 5.50
N THR A 160 -5.76 23.87 6.30
CA THR A 160 -5.76 24.24 7.73
C THR A 160 -5.51 25.72 7.96
N GLU A 161 -4.87 26.39 7.00
CA GLU A 161 -4.71 27.84 7.02
C GLU A 161 -5.97 28.56 6.51
N LEU A 162 -6.83 27.87 5.74
CA LEU A 162 -7.96 28.47 5.03
C LEU A 162 -9.33 28.16 5.65
N THR A 163 -9.52 26.99 6.24
CA THR A 163 -10.86 26.49 6.65
C THR A 163 -11.01 26.30 8.15
N SER A 164 -9.95 26.50 8.95
CA SER A 164 -9.94 26.23 10.41
C SER A 164 -10.39 24.82 10.82
N LEU A 165 -10.56 23.89 9.85
CA LEU A 165 -10.91 22.50 10.11
C LEU A 165 -9.78 21.80 10.85
N HIS A 166 -10.15 20.87 11.72
CA HIS A 166 -9.17 20.09 12.47
C HIS A 166 -8.35 19.20 11.53
N GLN A 167 -7.04 19.15 11.78
CA GLN A 167 -6.11 18.36 10.97
C GLN A 167 -6.41 16.87 11.14
N PRO A 168 -6.74 16.12 10.07
CA PRO A 168 -6.79 14.68 10.18
C PRO A 168 -5.39 14.17 10.52
N ASN A 169 -5.34 13.11 11.32
CA ASN A 169 -4.07 12.55 11.76
C ASN A 169 -3.32 11.96 10.54
N LEU A 170 -2.28 12.67 10.06
CA LEU A 170 -1.45 12.23 8.94
C LEU A 170 -0.76 10.88 9.22
N PHE A 171 -0.58 10.52 10.49
CA PHE A 171 -0.06 9.21 10.88
C PHE A 171 -1.00 8.05 10.57
N VAL A 172 -2.27 8.30 10.26
CA VAL A 172 -3.23 7.29 9.79
C VAL A 172 -3.29 7.28 8.27
N LEU A 173 -3.33 8.47 7.65
CA LEU A 173 -3.47 8.61 6.20
C LEU A 173 -2.23 8.11 5.44
N VAL A 174 -1.01 8.42 5.89
CA VAL A 174 0.21 8.00 5.18
C VAL A 174 0.37 6.47 5.14
N PRO A 175 0.25 5.73 6.26
CA PRO A 175 0.22 4.27 6.20
C PRO A 175 -0.93 3.73 5.34
N GLN A 176 -2.11 4.34 5.39
CA GLN A 176 -3.24 3.91 4.58
C GLN A 176 -2.97 4.06 3.08
N LEU A 177 -2.30 5.14 2.67
CA LEU A 177 -1.85 5.33 1.29
C LEU A 177 -0.82 4.28 0.89
N ALA A 178 0.14 3.99 1.76
CA ALA A 178 1.14 2.95 1.52
C ALA A 178 0.48 1.57 1.37
N LEU A 179 -0.48 1.23 2.24
CA LEU A 179 -1.30 0.03 2.13
C LEU A 179 -2.10 0.04 0.82
N GLY A 180 -2.63 1.18 0.41
CA GLY A 180 -3.42 1.26 -0.80
C GLY A 180 -2.62 1.06 -2.08
N LEU A 181 -1.38 1.53 -2.12
CA LEU A 181 -0.46 1.22 -3.20
C LEU A 181 -0.15 -0.28 -3.28
N VAL A 182 0.03 -0.95 -2.14
CA VAL A 182 0.22 -2.41 -2.11
C VAL A 182 -1.07 -3.14 -2.50
N ALA A 183 -2.24 -2.63 -2.10
CA ALA A 183 -3.54 -3.20 -2.42
C ALA A 183 -3.86 -3.17 -3.93
N LEU A 184 -3.20 -2.32 -4.74
CA LEU A 184 -3.32 -2.38 -6.20
C LEU A 184 -2.95 -3.73 -6.80
N ALA A 185 -2.17 -4.54 -6.07
CA ALA A 185 -1.81 -5.90 -6.47
C ALA A 185 -2.89 -6.96 -6.22
N VAL A 186 -4.03 -6.60 -5.60
CA VAL A 186 -5.13 -7.53 -5.36
C VAL A 186 -5.53 -8.23 -6.67
N PRO A 187 -5.68 -9.57 -6.68
CA PRO A 187 -6.07 -10.30 -7.88
C PRO A 187 -7.40 -9.77 -8.45
N ARG A 188 -7.46 -9.62 -9.78
CA ARG A 188 -8.69 -9.20 -10.49
C ARG A 188 -9.89 -10.10 -10.22
N ARG A 189 -9.64 -11.38 -9.94
CA ARG A 189 -10.66 -12.37 -9.56
C ARG A 189 -10.43 -12.76 -8.11
N HIS A 190 -11.27 -12.23 -7.22
CA HIS A 190 -11.34 -12.66 -5.83
C HIS A 190 -12.61 -13.47 -5.61
N SER A 191 -12.47 -14.60 -4.92
CA SER A 191 -13.63 -15.40 -4.53
C SER A 191 -14.46 -14.60 -3.53
N TYR A 192 -15.79 -14.64 -3.70
CA TYR A 192 -16.74 -14.03 -2.76
C TYR A 192 -16.49 -14.46 -1.30
N ARG A 193 -15.97 -15.67 -1.08
CA ARG A 193 -15.59 -16.18 0.25
C ARG A 193 -14.51 -15.34 0.92
N VAL A 194 -13.50 -14.90 0.15
CA VAL A 194 -12.42 -14.07 0.69
C VAL A 194 -12.97 -12.69 1.05
N THR A 195 -13.78 -12.08 0.19
CA THR A 195 -14.45 -10.82 0.47
C THR A 195 -15.31 -10.91 1.73
N ALA A 196 -16.09 -11.98 1.90
CA ALA A 196 -16.92 -12.20 3.08
C ALA A 196 -16.11 -12.32 4.37
N VAL A 197 -14.99 -13.04 4.34
CA VAL A 197 -14.07 -13.16 5.49
C VAL A 197 -13.46 -11.81 5.85
N ILE A 198 -13.03 -11.03 4.85
CA ILE A 198 -12.49 -9.68 5.07
C ILE A 198 -13.54 -8.80 5.73
N THR A 199 -14.76 -8.76 5.17
CA THR A 199 -15.87 -7.97 5.72
C THR A 199 -16.22 -8.39 7.15
N ALA A 200 -16.30 -9.70 7.42
CA ALA A 200 -16.59 -10.20 8.77
C ALA A 200 -15.49 -9.83 9.77
N PHE A 201 -14.22 -9.92 9.37
CA PHE A 201 -13.09 -9.52 10.22
C PHE A 201 -13.09 -8.02 10.51
N VAL A 202 -13.35 -7.19 9.51
CA VAL A 202 -13.47 -5.73 9.67
C VAL A 202 -14.62 -5.38 10.61
N LEU A 203 -15.79 -5.99 10.44
CA LEU A 203 -16.95 -5.79 11.32
C LEU A 203 -16.63 -6.22 12.75
N ALA A 204 -16.05 -7.40 12.95
CA ALA A 204 -15.69 -7.91 14.26
C ALA A 204 -14.67 -6.99 14.96
N THR A 205 -13.67 -6.50 14.22
CA THR A 205 -12.69 -5.54 14.73
C THR A 205 -13.36 -4.21 15.08
N GLY A 206 -14.25 -3.72 14.21
CA GLY A 206 -15.13 -2.57 14.46
C GLY A 206 -15.84 -2.64 15.80
N VAL A 207 -16.59 -3.73 15.99
CA VAL A 207 -17.36 -4.00 17.20
C VAL A 207 -16.47 -4.13 18.43
N ALA A 208 -15.38 -4.90 18.35
CA ALA A 208 -14.45 -5.07 19.46
C ALA A 208 -13.87 -3.73 19.93
N THR A 209 -13.46 -2.86 19.00
CA THR A 209 -12.94 -1.53 19.35
C THR A 209 -13.98 -0.66 20.05
N VAL A 210 -15.22 -0.63 19.56
CA VAL A 210 -16.30 0.15 20.19
C VAL A 210 -16.61 -0.36 21.60
N LEU A 211 -16.59 -1.68 21.82
CA LEU A 211 -16.90 -2.28 23.11
C LEU A 211 -15.77 -2.17 24.15
N ILE A 212 -14.52 -2.25 23.71
CA ILE A 212 -13.33 -2.29 24.59
C ILE A 212 -12.78 -0.88 24.81
N GLY A 213 -12.88 -0.05 23.79
CA GLY A 213 -12.17 1.21 23.71
C GLY A 213 -12.35 2.18 24.88
N PRO A 214 -13.59 2.54 25.24
CA PRO A 214 -13.85 3.48 26.33
C PRO A 214 -13.33 3.01 27.70
N ARG A 215 -12.98 1.73 27.86
CA ARG A 215 -12.63 1.13 29.16
C ARG A 215 -11.16 1.19 29.53
N TYR A 216 -10.24 1.37 28.58
CA TYR A 216 -8.83 1.13 28.85
C TYR A 216 -7.88 2.29 28.58
N ASP A 217 -8.35 3.43 28.07
CA ASP A 217 -7.50 4.59 27.73
C ASP A 217 -6.31 4.22 26.82
N VAL A 218 -6.40 3.06 26.15
CA VAL A 218 -5.33 2.57 25.28
C VAL A 218 -5.48 3.26 23.95
N ARG A 219 -4.44 4.01 23.58
CA ARG A 219 -4.36 4.69 22.28
C ARG A 219 -4.45 3.65 21.16
N TYR A 220 -5.61 3.54 20.52
CA TYR A 220 -5.97 2.47 19.58
C TYR A 220 -5.05 2.30 18.37
N GLU A 221 -4.37 3.37 17.97
CA GLU A 221 -3.32 3.33 16.93
C GLU A 221 -2.23 2.32 17.29
N ALA A 222 -1.93 2.18 18.59
CA ALA A 222 -0.99 1.22 19.13
C ALA A 222 -1.48 -0.22 18.96
N ILE A 223 -2.72 -0.48 19.36
CA ILE A 223 -3.37 -1.79 19.19
C ILE A 223 -3.36 -2.19 17.72
N LEU A 224 -3.69 -1.24 16.83
CA LEU A 224 -3.78 -1.51 15.40
C LEU A 224 -2.42 -1.79 14.76
N GLY A 225 -1.39 -1.00 15.12
CA GLY A 225 -0.01 -1.27 14.70
C GLY A 225 0.47 -2.65 15.18
N ALA A 226 0.18 -3.00 16.43
CA ALA A 226 0.51 -4.29 17.00
C ALA A 226 -0.24 -5.46 16.34
N LEU A 227 -1.54 -5.30 16.05
CA LEU A 227 -2.35 -6.31 15.35
C LEU A 227 -1.85 -6.54 13.93
N LEU A 228 -1.50 -5.47 13.20
CA LEU A 228 -0.95 -5.58 11.85
C LEU A 228 0.44 -6.22 11.86
N PHE A 229 1.29 -5.87 12.82
CA PHE A 229 2.59 -6.51 13.01
C PHE A 229 2.46 -7.98 13.38
N LEU A 230 1.53 -8.34 14.27
CA LEU A 230 1.24 -9.73 14.61
C LEU A 230 0.71 -10.51 13.41
N ALA A 231 -0.23 -9.94 12.65
CA ALA A 231 -0.76 -10.55 11.43
C ALA A 231 0.35 -10.79 10.39
N LEU A 232 1.30 -9.86 10.28
CA LEU A 232 2.49 -9.99 9.45
C LEU A 232 3.35 -11.20 9.89
N ILE A 233 3.65 -11.30 11.18
CA ILE A 233 4.45 -12.39 11.76
C ILE A 233 3.75 -13.73 11.54
N VAL A 234 2.47 -13.82 11.87
CA VAL A 234 1.68 -15.05 11.73
C VAL A 234 1.62 -15.47 10.26
N THR A 235 1.40 -14.53 9.33
CA THR A 235 1.40 -14.83 7.90
C THR A 235 2.76 -15.36 7.44
N GLY A 236 3.85 -14.70 7.82
CA GLY A 236 5.21 -15.15 7.49
C GLY A 236 5.53 -16.53 8.07
N ALA A 237 5.15 -16.77 9.34
CA ALA A 237 5.35 -18.04 10.02
C ALA A 237 4.56 -19.18 9.37
N VAL A 238 3.29 -18.96 9.06
CA VAL A 238 2.42 -19.96 8.40
C VAL A 238 2.94 -20.29 7.00
N LEU A 239 3.32 -19.30 6.20
CA LEU A 239 3.87 -19.55 4.86
C LEU A 239 5.21 -20.28 4.92
N THR A 240 6.05 -19.96 5.90
CA THR A 240 7.32 -20.66 6.13
C THR A 240 7.09 -22.11 6.55
N ALA A 241 6.16 -22.36 7.48
CA ALA A 241 5.79 -23.70 7.92
C ALA A 241 5.27 -24.56 6.76
N ARG A 242 4.53 -23.95 5.82
CA ARG A 242 4.05 -24.60 4.59
C ARG A 242 5.13 -24.82 3.53
N ARG A 243 6.38 -24.42 3.79
CA ARG A 243 7.50 -24.43 2.83
C ARG A 243 7.17 -23.70 1.51
N ASP A 244 6.30 -22.69 1.58
CA ASP A 244 5.93 -21.90 0.42
C ASP A 244 7.13 -21.03 0.00
N ARG A 245 7.47 -21.03 -1.29
CA ARG A 245 8.54 -20.18 -1.85
C ARG A 245 8.24 -18.68 -1.69
N ARG A 246 6.99 -18.33 -1.37
CA ARG A 246 6.53 -16.96 -1.06
C ARG A 246 6.89 -16.49 0.35
N ALA A 247 7.22 -17.42 1.27
CA ALA A 247 7.42 -17.26 2.72
C ALA A 247 7.39 -15.82 3.27
N TRP A 248 8.51 -15.10 3.20
CA TRP A 248 8.68 -13.81 3.89
C TRP A 248 8.40 -12.60 3.00
N TRP A 249 8.10 -12.80 1.73
CA TRP A 249 7.92 -11.68 0.79
C TRP A 249 6.74 -10.77 1.13
N PRO A 250 5.54 -11.27 1.49
CA PRO A 250 4.46 -10.40 1.95
C PRO A 250 4.85 -9.61 3.20
N ALA A 251 5.57 -10.25 4.12
CA ALA A 251 6.03 -9.60 5.35
C ALA A 251 7.00 -8.45 5.05
N ILE A 252 7.96 -8.65 4.15
CA ILE A 252 8.90 -7.61 3.71
C ILE A 252 8.19 -6.46 3.00
N LEU A 253 7.22 -6.76 2.12
CA LEU A 253 6.46 -5.75 1.38
C LEU A 253 5.60 -4.86 2.29
N LEU A 254 5.01 -5.46 3.33
CA LEU A 254 4.13 -4.77 4.27
C LEU A 254 4.89 -4.15 5.45
N LEU A 255 6.19 -4.43 5.60
CA LEU A 255 7.03 -3.87 6.66
C LEU A 255 7.02 -2.34 6.64
N GLY A 256 7.09 -1.72 5.45
CA GLY A 256 7.03 -0.26 5.32
C GLY A 256 5.76 0.34 5.91
N PRO A 257 4.56 -0.04 5.41
CA PRO A 257 3.30 0.40 5.98
C PRO A 257 3.17 0.16 7.50
N VAL A 258 3.65 -0.98 8.00
CA VAL A 258 3.60 -1.31 9.44
C VAL A 258 4.52 -0.41 10.26
N LEU A 259 5.75 -0.16 9.79
CA LEU A 259 6.69 0.75 10.46
C LEU A 259 6.18 2.20 10.47
N LEU A 260 5.43 2.60 9.45
CA LEU A 260 4.77 3.92 9.39
C LEU A 260 3.64 4.08 10.42
N LEU A 261 3.10 2.99 10.96
CA LEU A 261 2.16 3.01 12.11
C LEU A 261 2.88 3.00 13.47
N GLY A 262 4.18 2.66 13.48
CA GLY A 262 5.05 2.70 14.65
C GLY A 262 5.43 4.07 15.26
N PRO A 263 5.30 5.24 14.59
CA PRO A 263 5.89 6.49 15.09
C PRO A 263 5.41 6.87 16.47
N ARG A 264 4.16 6.61 16.89
CA ARG A 264 3.72 7.00 18.23
C ARG A 264 4.28 6.13 19.36
N PHE A 265 4.70 4.90 19.07
CA PHE A 265 5.44 4.07 20.03
C PHE A 265 6.87 4.59 20.24
N GLY A 266 7.56 4.93 19.14
CA GLY A 266 8.89 5.52 19.19
C GLY A 266 8.86 6.96 19.70
N LEU A 267 7.90 7.75 19.26
CA LEU A 267 7.72 9.16 19.63
C LEU A 267 7.23 9.32 21.07
N ALA A 268 6.45 8.42 21.67
CA ALA A 268 6.22 8.52 23.11
C ALA A 268 7.52 8.34 23.92
N ALA A 269 8.43 7.47 23.45
CA ALA A 269 9.76 7.31 24.03
C ALA A 269 10.72 8.47 23.68
N VAL A 270 10.55 9.10 22.51
CA VAL A 270 11.41 10.18 21.99
C VAL A 270 10.89 11.59 22.35
N GLN A 271 9.59 11.79 22.61
CA GLN A 271 9.00 13.05 23.10
C GLN A 271 9.45 13.38 24.53
N ALA A 272 10.06 12.42 25.23
CA ALA A 272 10.84 12.68 26.43
C ALA A 272 12.14 13.49 26.14
N LEU A 273 12.51 13.69 24.86
CA LEU A 273 13.63 14.52 24.44
C LEU A 273 13.13 15.96 24.11
N PRO A 274 13.57 16.98 24.88
CA PRO A 274 13.00 18.33 24.84
C PRO A 274 13.23 19.15 23.54
N ALA A 275 13.89 18.60 22.52
CA ALA A 275 14.29 19.32 21.31
C ALA A 275 13.49 18.94 20.04
N TRP A 276 12.53 18.02 20.12
CA TRP A 276 11.88 17.46 18.93
C TRP A 276 10.49 18.08 18.66
N ASP A 277 10.44 19.03 17.72
CA ASP A 277 9.17 19.51 17.16
C ASP A 277 8.41 18.34 16.50
N SER A 278 7.11 18.21 16.81
CA SER A 278 6.24 17.10 16.42
C SER A 278 6.20 16.87 14.90
N ARG A 279 6.27 17.94 14.09
CA ARG A 279 6.31 17.85 12.62
C ARG A 279 7.63 17.26 12.12
N ARG A 280 8.76 17.74 12.64
CA ARG A 280 10.10 17.23 12.23
C ARG A 280 10.29 15.78 12.64
N GLY A 281 9.76 15.39 13.80
CA GLY A 281 9.74 13.98 14.26
C GLY A 281 8.93 13.08 13.34
N ALA A 282 7.74 13.52 12.92
CA ALA A 282 6.90 12.78 11.98
C ALA A 282 7.61 12.53 10.65
N VAL A 283 8.21 13.57 10.07
CA VAL A 283 8.92 13.49 8.77
C VAL A 283 10.16 12.59 8.89
N ALA A 284 10.98 12.77 9.92
CA ALA A 284 12.17 11.95 10.15
C ALA A 284 11.81 10.47 10.33
N TRP A 285 10.73 10.16 11.07
CA TRP A 285 10.27 8.79 11.25
C TRP A 285 9.72 8.18 9.97
N ALA A 286 8.93 8.93 9.19
CA ALA A 286 8.42 8.47 7.91
C ALA A 286 9.56 8.15 6.94
N ALA A 287 10.59 9.03 6.89
CA ALA A 287 11.80 8.81 6.11
C ALA A 287 12.57 7.56 6.59
N MET A 288 12.77 7.41 7.90
CA MET A 288 13.44 6.23 8.48
C MET A 288 12.69 4.94 8.16
N SER A 289 11.36 4.92 8.32
CA SER A 289 10.52 3.76 8.03
C SER A 289 10.59 3.37 6.56
N LEU A 290 10.58 4.36 5.66
CA LEU A 290 10.74 4.14 4.23
C LEU A 290 12.14 3.59 3.91
N LEU A 291 13.19 4.15 4.51
CA LEU A 291 14.56 3.68 4.33
C LEU A 291 14.73 2.24 4.81
N VAL A 292 14.19 1.89 5.98
CA VAL A 292 14.23 0.52 6.53
C VAL A 292 13.48 -0.45 5.61
N ALA A 293 12.31 -0.07 5.10
CA ALA A 293 11.55 -0.89 4.18
C ALA A 293 12.30 -1.14 2.87
N VAL A 294 12.87 -0.08 2.26
CA VAL A 294 13.65 -0.16 1.03
C VAL A 294 14.92 -0.99 1.25
N ALA A 295 15.65 -0.76 2.35
CA ALA A 295 16.85 -1.51 2.69
C ALA A 295 16.53 -3.00 2.89
N SER A 296 15.46 -3.33 3.61
CA SER A 296 15.01 -4.70 3.84
C SER A 296 14.68 -5.42 2.52
N LEU A 297 13.99 -4.73 1.61
CA LEU A 297 13.68 -5.26 0.28
C LEU A 297 14.94 -5.51 -0.55
N LEU A 298 15.87 -4.56 -0.57
CA LEU A 298 17.14 -4.68 -1.31
C LEU A 298 18.02 -5.81 -0.75
N ILE A 299 18.13 -5.92 0.57
CA ILE A 299 18.86 -6.98 1.24
C ILE A 299 18.26 -8.34 0.88
N ALA A 300 16.93 -8.49 0.99
CA ALA A 300 16.25 -9.74 0.66
C ALA A 300 16.47 -10.16 -0.80
N VAL A 301 16.34 -9.23 -1.75
CA VAL A 301 16.61 -9.49 -3.18
C VAL A 301 18.08 -9.88 -3.41
N SER A 302 19.02 -9.17 -2.78
CA SER A 302 20.46 -9.44 -2.94
C SER A 302 20.86 -10.81 -2.38
N TRP A 303 20.27 -11.21 -1.25
CA TRP A 303 20.52 -12.48 -0.60
C TRP A 303 19.99 -13.65 -1.43
N GLN A 304 18.80 -13.52 -2.02
CA GLN A 304 18.27 -14.53 -2.94
C GLN A 304 19.10 -14.66 -4.22
N ALA A 305 19.56 -13.55 -4.78
CA ALA A 305 20.44 -13.57 -5.94
C ALA A 305 21.80 -14.24 -5.66
N ARG A 306 22.32 -14.17 -4.43
CA ARG A 306 23.53 -14.89 -4.01
C ARG A 306 23.26 -16.39 -3.84
N ARG A 307 22.15 -16.77 -3.22
CA ARG A 307 21.76 -18.18 -3.03
C ARG A 307 21.56 -18.92 -4.35
N GLY A 308 21.00 -18.27 -5.37
CA GLY A 308 20.82 -18.87 -6.69
C GLY A 308 22.16 -19.25 -7.34
N ARG A 309 23.12 -18.32 -7.36
CA ARG A 309 24.45 -18.54 -7.95
C ARG A 309 25.23 -19.68 -7.32
N HIS A 310 25.09 -19.89 -6.00
CA HIS A 310 25.72 -21.03 -5.33
C HIS A 310 25.14 -22.38 -5.72
N ARG A 311 23.87 -22.45 -6.13
CA ARG A 311 23.26 -23.70 -6.60
C ARG A 311 23.71 -24.06 -8.01
N ASP A 312 23.83 -23.05 -8.88
CA ASP A 312 24.22 -23.25 -10.28
C ASP A 312 25.73 -23.55 -10.44
N GLY A 313 26.57 -23.19 -9.46
CA GLY A 313 28.00 -23.52 -9.46
C GLY A 313 28.37 -24.88 -8.84
N LEU A 314 27.40 -25.61 -8.30
CA LEU A 314 27.57 -26.95 -7.73
C LEU A 314 26.93 -28.06 -8.58
N ALA A 315 26.28 -27.68 -9.68
CA ALA A 315 25.68 -28.58 -10.67
C ALA A 315 26.56 -28.64 -11.92
#